data_AF-U2N8C8-F1
#
_entry.id   AF-U2N8C8-F1
#
_cell.length_a   1.000
_cell.length_b   1.000
_cell.length_c   1.000
_cell.angle_alpha   90.00
_cell.angle_beta   90.00
_cell.angle_gamma   90.00
#
_symmetry.space_group_name_H-M   'P 1'
#
loop_
_entity.id
_entity.type
_entity.pdbx_description
1 polymer ?
#
loop_
_entity_poly.entity_id
_entity_poly.type
_entity_poly.pdbx_seq_one_letter_code
_entity_poly.pdbx_strand_id
1 'polypeptide(L)'
;MKKLKFLIPLVVFLVVTFTGVVKINMINTKALSERTAETQGMDLQKIKDEFGEEFSSFIVDSSNIKIHQRNNNKYLLEVNGDDYEVSGIFKIFNKINNSIEYLNNQIRNLFM
;
A
#
# COMPACT_ATOMS: atom_id res chain seq x y z
N MET A 1 2.77 1.25 -36.38
CA MET A 1 2.94 0.00 -35.61
C MET A 1 4.24 -0.10 -34.80
N LYS A 2 5.42 0.35 -35.30
CA LYS A 2 6.70 0.27 -34.56
C LYS A 2 6.69 1.00 -33.20
N LYS A 3 6.11 2.21 -33.12
CA LYS A 3 5.98 3.00 -31.88
C LYS A 3 5.12 2.29 -30.80
N LEU A 4 4.09 1.55 -31.21
CA LEU A 4 3.19 0.83 -30.30
C LEU A 4 3.90 -0.34 -29.60
N LYS A 5 4.82 -1.01 -30.31
CA LYS A 5 5.62 -2.11 -29.74
C LYS A 5 6.58 -1.66 -28.65
N PHE A 6 7.04 -0.41 -28.70
CA PHE A 6 7.89 0.19 -27.67
C PHE A 6 7.08 0.74 -26.48
N LEU A 7 5.81 1.07 -26.71
CA LEU A 7 4.91 1.61 -25.68
C LEU A 7 4.46 0.52 -24.68
N ILE A 8 4.24 -0.70 -25.16
CA ILE A 8 3.78 -1.83 -24.33
C ILE A 8 4.71 -2.09 -23.13
N PRO A 9 6.03 -2.30 -23.30
CA PRO A 9 6.91 -2.55 -22.17
C PRO A 9 6.99 -1.36 -21.21
N LEU A 10 6.90 -0.13 -21.71
CA LEU A 10 6.85 1.08 -20.89
C LEU A 10 5.58 1.13 -20.02
N VAL A 11 4.42 0.82 -20.60
CA VAL A 11 3.15 0.77 -19.88
C VAL A 11 3.18 -0.33 -18.81
N VAL A 12 3.70 -1.52 -19.14
CA VAL A 12 3.86 -2.61 -18.17
C VAL A 12 4.77 -2.19 -17.02
N PHE A 13 5.91 -1.58 -17.33
CA PHE A 13 6.84 -1.07 -16.33
C PHE A 13 6.17 -0.07 -15.40
N LEU A 14 5.46 0.94 -15.95
CA LEU A 14 4.73 1.93 -15.16
C LEU A 14 3.69 1.27 -14.25
N VAL A 15 2.89 0.33 -14.76
CA VAL A 15 1.90 -0.39 -13.94
C VAL A 15 2.57 -1.10 -12.77
N VAL A 16 3.68 -1.82 -13.02
CA VAL A 16 4.42 -2.52 -11.96
C VAL A 16 4.95 -1.52 -10.93
N THR A 17 5.59 -0.43 -11.35
CA THR A 17 6.11 0.60 -10.45
C THR A 17 5.01 1.22 -9.60
N PHE A 18 3.88 1.62 -10.21
CA PHE A 18 2.75 2.20 -9.48
C PHE A 18 2.15 1.22 -8.47
N THR A 19 1.99 -0.06 -8.84
CA THR A 19 1.51 -1.08 -7.89
C THR A 19 2.44 -1.26 -6.69
N GLY A 20 3.76 -1.14 -6.90
CA GLY A 20 4.76 -1.17 -5.83
C GLY A 20 4.63 0.02 -4.88
N VAL A 21 4.53 1.24 -5.43
CA VAL A 21 4.34 2.47 -4.64
C VAL A 21 3.06 2.39 -3.80
N VAL A 22 1.96 1.93 -4.39
CA VAL A 22 0.69 1.72 -3.67
C VAL A 22 0.85 0.73 -2.53
N LYS A 23 1.53 -0.41 -2.76
CA LYS A 23 1.78 -1.41 -1.70
C LYS A 23 2.64 -0.85 -0.56
N ILE A 24 3.69 -0.08 -0.88
CA ILE A 24 4.56 0.53 0.14
C ILE A 24 3.75 1.52 0.98
N ASN A 25 2.94 2.38 0.35
CA ASN A 25 2.07 3.30 1.09
C ASN A 25 1.09 2.55 2.00
N MET A 26 0.43 1.49 1.50
CA MET A 26 -0.46 0.67 2.33
C MET A 26 0.25 0.04 3.54
N ILE A 27 1.48 -0.46 3.36
CA ILE A 27 2.28 -1.04 4.45
C ILE A 27 2.62 0.03 5.48
N ASN A 28 3.09 1.20 5.03
CA ASN A 28 3.46 2.31 5.90
C ASN A 28 2.23 2.84 6.66
N THR A 29 1.13 3.13 5.96
CA THR A 29 -0.12 3.59 6.59
C THR A 29 -0.62 2.60 7.63
N LYS A 30 -0.58 1.28 7.33
CA LYS A 30 -0.99 0.24 8.29
C LYS A 30 -0.08 0.18 9.53
N ALA A 31 1.21 0.44 9.38
CA ALA A 31 2.15 0.33 10.49
C ALA A 31 2.28 1.63 11.29
N LEU A 32 2.11 2.79 10.63
CA LEU A 32 2.65 4.06 11.10
C LEU A 32 1.66 5.24 11.05
N SER A 33 0.44 5.05 10.52
CA SER A 33 -0.56 6.13 10.60
C SER A 33 -1.14 6.23 12.01
N GLU A 34 -1.38 7.46 12.47
CA GLU A 34 -1.98 7.74 13.78
C GLU A 34 -3.29 6.97 14.00
N ARG A 35 -4.20 7.02 13.01
CA ARG A 35 -5.46 6.28 13.00
C ARG A 35 -5.28 4.77 13.23
N THR A 36 -4.21 4.20 12.66
CA THR A 36 -3.93 2.77 12.82
C THR A 36 -3.22 2.45 14.12
N ALA A 37 -2.31 3.33 14.57
CA ALA A 37 -1.64 3.21 15.86
C ALA A 37 -2.68 3.22 17.00
N GLU A 38 -3.64 4.14 16.97
CA GLU A 38 -4.74 4.20 17.94
C GLU A 38 -5.58 2.90 17.96
N THR A 39 -5.92 2.36 16.79
CA THR A 39 -6.72 1.11 16.71
C THR A 39 -5.94 -0.14 17.11
N GLN A 40 -4.60 -0.12 17.03
CA GLN A 40 -3.74 -1.21 17.50
C GLN A 40 -3.29 -1.05 18.96
N GLY A 41 -3.76 0.00 19.66
CA GLY A 41 -3.38 0.28 21.04
C GLY A 41 -1.94 0.76 21.19
N MET A 42 -1.32 1.22 20.11
CA MET A 42 0.01 1.80 20.11
C MET A 42 -0.09 3.27 20.48
N ASP A 43 0.51 3.64 21.61
CA ASP A 43 0.47 4.99 22.15
C ASP A 43 1.63 5.81 21.59
N LEU A 44 1.36 6.52 20.48
CA LEU A 44 2.35 7.38 19.83
C LEU A 44 2.85 8.49 20.74
N GLN A 45 2.05 8.91 21.74
CA GLN A 45 2.45 9.89 22.74
C GLN A 45 3.54 9.30 23.65
N LYS A 46 3.37 8.07 24.14
CA LYS A 46 4.42 7.39 24.92
C LYS A 46 5.70 7.17 24.13
N ILE A 47 5.59 6.84 22.84
CA ILE A 47 6.77 6.70 21.98
C ILE A 47 7.50 8.05 21.85
N LYS A 48 6.75 9.15 21.70
CA LYS A 48 7.32 10.50 21.69
C LYS A 48 7.98 10.85 23.02
N ASP A 49 7.39 10.47 24.14
CA ASP A 49 7.92 10.74 25.48
C ASP A 49 9.19 9.93 25.78
N GLU A 50 9.27 8.67 25.32
CA GLU A 50 10.41 7.78 25.55
C GLU A 50 11.59 8.03 24.58
N PHE A 51 11.31 8.30 23.30
CA PHE A 51 12.33 8.38 22.24
C PHE A 51 12.53 9.78 21.66
N GLY A 52 11.73 10.76 22.09
CA GLY A 52 11.80 12.14 21.63
C GLY A 52 11.00 12.42 20.35
N GLU A 53 10.77 13.72 20.12
CA GLU A 53 9.98 14.22 18.98
C GLU A 53 10.62 13.92 17.62
N GLU A 54 11.94 13.95 17.53
CA GLU A 54 12.66 13.63 16.28
C GLU A 54 12.44 12.17 15.86
N PHE A 55 12.50 11.23 16.80
CA PHE A 55 12.24 9.83 16.52
C PHE A 55 10.76 9.59 16.18
N SER A 56 9.85 10.21 16.93
CA SER A 56 8.41 10.10 16.69
C SER A 56 8.02 10.63 15.30
N SER A 57 8.51 11.80 14.93
CA SER A 57 8.24 12.39 13.60
C SER A 57 8.86 11.61 12.44
N PHE A 58 9.96 10.87 12.69
CA PHE A 58 10.56 9.98 11.70
C PHE A 58 9.70 8.75 11.41
N ILE A 59 9.06 8.20 12.45
CA ILE A 59 8.26 6.97 12.30
C ILE A 59 6.82 7.24 11.88
N VAL A 60 6.23 8.39 12.19
CA VAL A 60 4.81 8.65 11.89
C VAL A 60 4.59 8.89 10.39
N ASP A 61 3.59 8.22 9.82
CA ASP A 61 3.15 8.44 8.44
C ASP A 61 2.39 9.77 8.33
N SER A 62 3.13 10.82 7.95
CA SER A 62 2.63 12.19 7.70
C SER A 62 2.22 12.43 6.24
N SER A 63 2.07 11.37 5.43
CA SER A 63 1.71 11.53 4.03
C SER A 63 0.29 12.08 3.83
N ASN A 64 0.10 12.93 2.81
CA ASN A 64 -1.21 13.49 2.47
C ASN A 64 -2.17 12.47 1.85
N ILE A 65 -1.63 11.35 1.35
CA ILE A 65 -2.40 10.27 0.73
C ILE A 65 -2.06 8.99 1.47
N LYS A 66 -3.06 8.43 2.15
CA LYS A 66 -2.94 7.19 2.91
C LYS A 66 -3.97 6.19 2.43
N ILE A 67 -3.58 4.93 2.33
CA ILE A 67 -4.48 3.85 1.90
C ILE A 67 -4.68 2.90 3.07
N HIS A 68 -5.87 2.97 3.67
CA HIS A 68 -6.27 2.10 4.77
C HIS A 68 -6.99 0.86 4.23
N GLN A 69 -6.58 -0.31 4.72
CA GLN A 69 -7.28 -1.57 4.45
C GLN A 69 -8.31 -1.82 5.55
N ARG A 70 -9.60 -1.81 5.21
CA ARG A 70 -10.69 -2.24 6.09
C ARG A 70 -11.00 -3.73 5.88
N ASN A 71 -11.79 -4.29 6.78
CA ASN A 71 -12.32 -5.65 6.68
C ASN A 71 -13.08 -5.85 5.35
N ASN A 72 -13.04 -7.09 4.83
CA ASN A 72 -13.75 -7.52 3.61
C ASN A 72 -13.30 -6.84 2.30
N ASN A 73 -12.00 -6.61 2.10
CA ASN A 73 -11.44 -6.03 0.87
C ASN A 73 -11.97 -4.62 0.53
N LYS A 74 -12.43 -3.90 1.56
CA LYS A 74 -12.77 -2.49 1.44
C LYS A 74 -11.52 -1.68 1.71
N TYR A 75 -11.28 -0.70 0.85
CA TYR A 75 -10.16 0.21 0.99
C TYR A 75 -10.69 1.62 1.13
N LEU A 76 -10.07 2.36 2.04
CA LEU A 76 -10.37 3.75 2.30
C LEU A 76 -9.13 4.55 1.91
N LEU A 77 -9.31 5.44 0.93
CA LEU A 77 -8.29 6.39 0.53
C LEU A 77 -8.51 7.66 1.33
N GLU A 78 -7.58 7.98 2.22
CA GLU A 78 -7.54 9.25 2.93
C GLU A 78 -6.72 10.23 2.08
N VAL A 79 -7.31 11.38 1.72
CA VAL A 79 -6.65 12.46 1.00
C VAL A 79 -6.83 13.74 1.80
N ASN A 80 -5.73 14.28 2.33
CA ASN A 80 -5.73 15.48 3.18
C ASN A 80 -6.71 15.39 4.38
N GLY A 81 -6.90 14.18 4.94
CA GLY A 81 -7.83 13.93 6.04
C GLY A 81 -9.27 13.61 5.62
N ASP A 82 -9.62 13.77 4.33
CA ASP A 82 -10.92 13.35 3.80
C ASP A 82 -10.90 11.89 3.35
N ASP A 83 -11.96 11.17 3.70
CA ASP A 83 -12.08 9.73 3.53
C ASP A 83 -12.92 9.34 2.30
N TYR A 84 -12.34 8.57 1.37
CA TYR A 84 -12.99 8.10 0.15
C TYR A 84 -13.02 6.57 0.09
N GLU A 85 -14.22 5.96 0.00
CA GLU A 85 -14.33 4.51 -0.17
C GLU A 85 -14.00 4.10 -1.61
N VAL A 86 -12.95 3.31 -1.78
CA VAL A 86 -12.46 2.88 -3.10
C VAL A 86 -12.66 1.37 -3.25
N SER A 87 -13.91 0.90 -3.21
CA SER A 87 -14.19 -0.54 -3.26
C SER A 87 -14.06 -1.17 -4.67
N GLY A 88 -14.19 -0.37 -5.74
CA GLY A 88 -14.19 -0.86 -7.13
C GLY A 88 -12.81 -1.21 -7.70
N ILE A 89 -11.83 -0.33 -7.50
CA ILE A 89 -10.46 -0.47 -8.05
C ILE A 89 -9.72 -1.65 -7.40
N PHE A 90 -9.99 -1.92 -6.13
CA PHE A 90 -9.28 -2.97 -5.39
C PHE A 90 -9.74 -4.39 -5.68
N LYS A 91 -10.95 -4.59 -6.25
CA LYS A 91 -11.34 -5.89 -6.82
C LYS A 91 -10.37 -6.31 -7.94
N ILE A 92 -9.90 -5.34 -8.73
CA ILE A 92 -8.91 -5.56 -9.78
C ILE A 92 -7.54 -5.88 -9.16
N PHE A 93 -7.11 -5.12 -8.15
CA PHE A 93 -5.87 -5.41 -7.41
C PHE A 93 -5.85 -6.81 -6.79
N ASN A 94 -6.95 -7.25 -6.17
CA ASN A 94 -7.02 -8.60 -5.59
C ASN A 94 -6.94 -9.69 -6.66
N LYS A 95 -7.58 -9.49 -7.80
CA LYS A 95 -7.46 -10.41 -8.94
C LYS A 95 -6.03 -10.48 -9.47
N ILE A 96 -5.33 -9.35 -9.52
CA ILE A 96 -3.91 -9.28 -9.90
C ILE A 96 -3.04 -9.98 -8.85
N ASN A 97 -3.22 -9.70 -7.56
CA ASN A 97 -2.46 -10.35 -6.48
C ASN A 97 -2.62 -11.88 -6.51
N ASN A 98 -3.85 -12.38 -6.65
CA ASN A 98 -4.10 -13.82 -6.74
C ASN A 98 -3.42 -14.44 -7.97
N SER A 99 -3.36 -13.70 -9.09
CA SER A 99 -2.69 -14.13 -10.31
C SER A 99 -1.16 -14.15 -10.16
N ILE A 100 -0.59 -13.18 -9.44
CA ILE A 100 0.83 -13.13 -9.09
C ILE A 100 1.19 -14.30 -8.16
N GLU A 101 0.36 -14.56 -7.15
CA GLU A 101 0.58 -15.66 -6.20
C GLU A 101 0.52 -17.02 -6.91
N TYR A 102 -0.45 -17.20 -7.81
CA TYR A 102 -0.53 -18.37 -8.68
C TYR A 102 0.75 -18.54 -9.52
N LEU A 103 1.23 -17.48 -10.18
CA LEU A 103 2.47 -17.50 -10.96
C LEU A 103 3.69 -17.84 -10.10
N ASN A 104 3.81 -17.25 -8.91
CA ASN A 104 4.91 -17.55 -7.99
C ASN A 104 4.91 -19.03 -7.57
N ASN A 105 3.73 -19.61 -7.31
CA ASN A 105 3.62 -21.03 -7.00
C ASN A 105 4.02 -21.92 -8.18
N GLN A 106 3.63 -21.56 -9.41
CA GLN A 106 4.03 -22.30 -10.62
C GLN A 106 5.54 -22.23 -10.85
N ILE A 107 6.14 -21.05 -10.69
CA ILE A 107 7.60 -20.86 -10.78
C ILE A 107 8.31 -21.71 -9.72
N ARG A 108 7.85 -21.66 -8.47
CA ARG A 108 8.46 -22.44 -7.38
C ARG A 108 8.41 -23.94 -7.66
N ASN A 109 7.31 -24.45 -8.19
CA ASN A 109 7.16 -25.86 -8.58
C ASN A 109 8.03 -26.26 -9.79
N LEU A 110 8.50 -25.30 -10.58
CA LEU A 110 9.42 -25.53 -11.69
C LEU A 110 10.88 -25.65 -11.24
N PHE A 111 11.20 -25.11 -10.06
CA PHE A 111 12.55 -25.06 -9.48
C PHE A 111 12.72 -25.99 -8.26
N MET A 112 11.70 -26.81 -7.95
CA MET A 112 11.72 -27.92 -6.98
C MET A 112 11.66 -29.25 -7.73
#